data_AF-A0A1Y3SRW9-F1
#
_entry.id   AF-A0A1Y3SRW9-F1
#
_cell.length_a   1.000
_cell.length_b   1.000
_cell.length_c   1.000
_cell.angle_alpha   90.00
_cell.angle_beta   90.00
_cell.angle_gamma   90.00
#
_symmetry.space_group_name_H-M   'P 1'
#
loop_
_entity.id
_entity.type
_entity.pdbx_description
1 polymer ?
#
loop_
_entity_poly.entity_id
_entity_poly.type
_entity_poly.pdbx_seq_one_letter_code
_entity_poly.pdbx_strand_id
1 'polypeptide(L)'
;MLLKRGLSATYEEWIMSAEYIMASGNPNVILCERGVRTYETYTRNTLDLQAIPVIKRLTHLPIIIDPSHAGGKWWLVEPMAKAAVAAGCDGLMIEVHNDPEHALCDGPQSLKPEKYTELLKQVGEIAHIVGKEIK
;
A
#
# COMPACT_ATOMS: atom_id res chain seq x y z
N MET A 1 5.75 -14.10 -1.00
CA MET A 1 6.21 -13.35 0.19
C MET A 1 5.85 -11.88 -0.03
N LEU A 2 5.18 -11.25 0.94
CA LEU A 2 4.90 -9.82 0.90
C LEU A 2 5.90 -9.07 1.77
N LEU A 3 6.78 -8.27 1.18
CA LEU A 3 7.83 -7.53 1.88
C LEU A 3 7.41 -6.06 2.06
N LYS A 4 6.99 -5.71 3.27
CA LYS A 4 6.70 -4.32 3.64
C LYS A 4 7.97 -3.49 3.75
N ARG A 5 7.97 -2.28 3.19
CA ARG A 5 9.06 -1.31 3.37
C ARG A 5 9.25 -1.01 4.85
N GLY A 6 10.52 -0.96 5.29
CA GLY A 6 10.87 -0.53 6.64
C GLY A 6 10.55 0.95 6.87
N LEU A 7 10.28 1.33 8.12
CA LEU A 7 9.85 2.70 8.48
C LEU A 7 10.78 3.81 8.01
N SER A 8 12.07 3.53 7.90
CA SER A 8 13.08 4.51 7.45
C SER A 8 13.95 3.95 6.32
N ALA A 9 13.53 2.83 5.71
CA ALA A 9 14.32 2.19 4.67
C ALA A 9 14.28 3.03 3.38
N THR A 10 15.44 3.24 2.80
CA THR A 10 15.59 3.74 1.43
C THR A 10 15.10 2.70 0.41
N TYR A 11 14.95 3.11 -0.84
CA TYR A 11 14.59 2.17 -1.90
C TYR A 11 15.65 1.09 -2.08
N GLU A 12 16.93 1.44 -2.01
CA GLU A 12 18.03 0.50 -2.16
C GLU A 12 18.01 -0.56 -1.05
N GLU A 13 17.91 -0.16 0.21
CA GLU A 13 17.83 -1.11 1.34
C GLU A 13 16.62 -2.05 1.22
N TRP A 14 15.48 -1.52 0.74
CA TRP A 14 14.27 -2.30 0.55
C TRP A 14 14.41 -3.30 -0.61
N ILE A 15 14.97 -2.89 -1.74
CA ILE A 15 15.23 -3.76 -2.90
C ILE A 15 16.28 -4.82 -2.52
N MET A 16 17.36 -4.45 -1.84
CA MET A 16 18.38 -5.41 -1.39
C MET A 16 17.81 -6.43 -0.39
N SER A 17 16.85 -6.03 0.44
CA SER A 17 16.13 -6.96 1.30
C SER A 17 15.28 -7.96 0.50
N ALA A 18 14.70 -7.53 -0.63
CA ALA A 18 13.98 -8.42 -1.54
C ALA A 18 14.94 -9.38 -2.26
N GLU A 19 16.06 -8.88 -2.76
CA GLU A 19 17.13 -9.69 -3.36
C GLU A 19 17.63 -10.77 -2.41
N TYR A 20 17.80 -10.45 -1.12
CA TYR A 20 18.21 -11.42 -0.11
C TYR A 20 17.22 -12.60 -0.01
N ILE A 21 15.90 -12.32 -0.06
CA ILE A 21 14.85 -13.36 -0.05
C ILE A 21 14.90 -14.19 -1.34
N MET A 22 15.08 -13.54 -2.48
CA MET A 22 15.13 -14.20 -3.79
C MET A 22 16.37 -15.09 -3.92
N ALA A 23 17.53 -14.62 -3.49
CA ALA A 23 18.78 -15.38 -3.45
C ALA A 23 18.69 -16.61 -2.53
N SER A 24 17.81 -16.57 -1.52
CA SER A 24 17.51 -17.71 -0.65
C SER A 24 16.56 -18.75 -1.31
N GLY A 25 16.23 -18.58 -2.59
CA GLY A 25 15.45 -19.53 -3.39
C GLY A 25 13.97 -19.22 -3.53
N ASN A 26 13.49 -18.07 -3.04
CA ASN A 26 12.09 -17.67 -3.17
C ASN A 26 11.92 -16.45 -4.10
N PRO A 27 11.71 -16.67 -5.43
CA PRO A 27 11.55 -15.57 -6.38
C PRO A 27 10.20 -14.85 -6.25
N ASN A 28 9.24 -15.40 -5.50
CA ASN A 28 7.88 -14.88 -5.40
C ASN A 28 7.80 -13.79 -4.34
N VAL A 29 8.38 -12.62 -4.61
CA VAL A 29 8.36 -11.45 -3.74
C VAL A 29 7.43 -10.36 -4.29
N ILE A 30 6.60 -9.79 -3.43
CA ILE A 30 5.77 -8.62 -3.70
C ILE A 30 6.22 -7.52 -2.75
N LEU A 31 6.48 -6.32 -3.28
CA LEU A 31 6.86 -5.16 -2.49
C LEU A 31 5.61 -4.43 -2.00
N CYS A 32 5.52 -4.14 -0.70
CA CYS A 32 4.46 -3.33 -0.12
C CYS A 32 4.99 -1.99 0.46
N GLU A 33 4.63 -0.88 -0.18
CA GLU A 33 4.87 0.47 0.36
C GLU A 33 3.76 0.81 1.36
N ARG A 34 4.15 1.30 2.54
CA ARG A 34 3.26 1.46 3.71
C ARG A 34 3.58 2.73 4.52
N GLY A 35 4.26 3.67 3.89
CA GLY A 35 4.71 4.93 4.45
C GLY A 35 6.05 4.84 5.18
N VAL A 36 6.77 5.96 5.12
CA VAL A 36 8.03 6.19 5.85
C VAL A 36 7.87 7.22 6.94
N ARG A 37 8.71 7.14 7.97
CA ARG A 37 8.78 8.13 9.03
C ARG A 37 9.39 9.41 8.50
N THR A 38 8.73 10.53 8.77
CA THR A 38 9.23 11.88 8.47
C THR A 38 9.08 12.75 9.71
N TYR A 39 9.22 14.07 9.55
CA TYR A 39 8.94 15.04 10.61
C TYR A 39 7.43 15.32 10.79
N GLU A 40 6.59 14.90 9.84
CA GLU A 40 5.14 15.11 9.92
C GLU A 40 4.55 14.28 11.06
N THR A 41 3.64 14.90 11.82
CA THR A 41 3.05 14.32 13.03
C THR A 41 1.56 14.02 12.87
N TYR A 42 0.92 14.63 11.87
CA TYR A 42 -0.50 14.46 11.64
C TYR A 42 -0.83 13.07 11.14
N THR A 43 -0.02 12.44 10.29
CA THR A 43 -0.21 11.04 9.83
C THR A 43 0.74 10.08 10.56
N ARG A 44 0.37 8.78 10.62
CA ARG A 44 1.23 7.77 11.28
C ARG A 44 2.59 7.66 10.56
N ASN A 45 2.56 7.66 9.24
CA ASN A 45 3.70 7.72 8.34
C ASN A 45 3.37 8.66 7.16
N THR A 46 4.36 9.09 6.40
CA THR A 46 4.14 9.76 5.12
C THR A 46 4.13 8.72 4.02
N LEU A 47 3.01 8.59 3.31
CA LEU A 47 2.90 7.66 2.18
C LEU A 47 3.73 8.18 1.00
N ASP A 48 4.70 7.39 0.57
CA ASP A 48 5.59 7.73 -0.53
C ASP A 48 5.07 7.17 -1.85
N LEU A 49 4.19 7.92 -2.52
CA LEU A 49 3.62 7.49 -3.81
C LEU A 49 4.66 7.44 -4.94
N GLN A 50 5.80 8.14 -4.81
CA GLN A 50 6.88 8.08 -5.79
C GLN A 50 7.53 6.68 -5.84
N ALA A 51 7.40 5.90 -4.76
CA ALA A 51 7.88 4.52 -4.71
C ALA A 51 7.30 3.68 -5.86
N ILE A 52 6.04 3.91 -6.25
CA ILE A 52 5.36 3.12 -7.29
C ILE A 52 6.12 3.16 -8.63
N PRO A 53 6.29 4.32 -9.28
CA PRO A 53 7.01 4.38 -10.55
C PRO A 53 8.51 4.10 -10.40
N VAL A 54 9.13 4.45 -9.27
CA VAL A 54 10.56 4.21 -9.06
C VAL A 54 10.86 2.71 -8.97
N ILE A 55 10.13 1.97 -8.14
CA ILE A 55 10.33 0.52 -7.96
C ILE A 55 10.04 -0.23 -9.26
N LYS A 56 9.01 0.18 -10.01
CA LYS A 56 8.72 -0.40 -11.33
C LYS A 56 9.81 -0.16 -12.37
N ARG A 57 10.57 0.93 -12.23
CA ARG A 57 11.71 1.24 -13.10
C ARG A 57 12.96 0.47 -12.70
N LEU A 58 13.17 0.28 -11.40
CA LEU A 58 14.38 -0.34 -10.87
C LEU A 58 14.29 -1.87 -10.76
N THR A 59 13.09 -2.42 -10.74
CA THR A 59 12.86 -3.86 -10.48
C THR A 59 11.77 -4.41 -11.39
N HIS A 60 11.73 -5.73 -11.50
CA HIS A 60 10.63 -6.46 -12.13
C HIS A 60 9.54 -6.90 -11.13
N LEU A 61 9.68 -6.53 -9.85
CA LEU A 61 8.79 -7.02 -8.78
C LEU A 61 7.49 -6.21 -8.76
N PRO A 62 6.35 -6.85 -8.50
CA PRO A 62 5.09 -6.15 -8.31
C PRO A 62 5.15 -5.29 -7.03
N ILE A 63 4.53 -4.11 -7.09
CA ILE A 63 4.42 -3.18 -5.96
C ILE A 63 2.96 -2.92 -5.60
N ILE A 64 2.61 -3.18 -4.34
CA ILE A 64 1.30 -2.89 -3.76
C ILE A 64 1.39 -1.79 -2.70
N ILE A 65 0.28 -1.11 -2.42
CA ILE A 65 0.23 -0.03 -1.43
C ILE A 65 -0.69 -0.39 -0.26
N ASP A 66 -0.23 -0.09 0.95
CA ASP A 66 -0.99 -0.18 2.20
C ASP A 66 -1.35 1.22 2.71
N PRO A 67 -2.49 1.79 2.25
CA PRO A 67 -2.93 3.11 2.67
C PRO A 67 -3.40 3.14 4.14
N SER A 68 -3.79 1.98 4.71
CA SER A 68 -4.31 1.87 6.09
C SER A 68 -3.21 2.18 7.10
N HIS A 69 -2.08 1.47 7.00
CA HIS A 69 -0.95 1.66 7.93
C HIS A 69 -0.13 2.92 7.62
N ALA A 70 -0.15 3.39 6.38
CA ALA A 70 0.55 4.62 6.02
C ALA A 70 -0.09 5.84 6.71
N GLY A 71 -1.38 6.06 6.50
CA GLY A 71 -2.09 7.20 7.10
C GLY A 71 -2.45 6.98 8.58
N GLY A 72 -2.78 5.74 8.96
CA GLY A 72 -3.25 5.39 10.30
C GLY A 72 -4.63 5.97 10.64
N LYS A 73 -5.41 6.39 9.64
CA LYS A 73 -6.77 6.92 9.79
C LYS A 73 -7.65 6.43 8.66
N TRP A 74 -8.84 5.95 8.99
CA TRP A 74 -9.75 5.32 8.03
C TRP A 74 -10.12 6.27 6.86
N TRP A 75 -10.28 7.56 7.13
CA TRP A 75 -10.68 8.54 6.10
C TRP A 75 -9.55 8.86 5.11
N LEU A 76 -8.30 8.54 5.43
CA LEU A 76 -7.17 8.65 4.50
C LEU A 76 -7.09 7.45 3.56
N VAL A 77 -7.70 6.31 3.92
CA VAL A 77 -7.59 5.06 3.15
C VAL A 77 -8.10 5.22 1.73
N GLU A 78 -9.32 5.76 1.58
CA GLU A 78 -9.97 5.95 0.28
C GLU A 78 -9.18 6.87 -0.67
N PRO A 79 -8.84 8.13 -0.31
CA PRO A 79 -8.10 9.00 -1.23
C PRO A 79 -6.71 8.47 -1.55
N MET A 80 -6.02 7.84 -0.60
CA MET A 80 -4.69 7.29 -0.83
C MET A 80 -4.72 6.02 -1.69
N ALA A 81 -5.74 5.17 -1.55
CA ALA A 81 -5.98 4.03 -2.43
C ALA A 81 -6.19 4.48 -3.89
N LYS A 82 -7.05 5.49 -4.10
CA LYS A 82 -7.29 6.08 -5.42
C LYS A 82 -6.01 6.64 -6.03
N ALA A 83 -5.23 7.39 -5.26
CA ALA A 83 -3.96 7.97 -5.70
C ALA A 83 -2.93 6.89 -6.06
N ALA A 84 -2.83 5.83 -5.25
CA ALA A 84 -1.95 4.69 -5.51
C ALA A 84 -2.29 3.98 -6.84
N VAL A 85 -3.58 3.74 -7.09
CA VAL A 85 -4.04 3.10 -8.34
C VAL A 85 -3.75 4.01 -9.53
N ALA A 86 -4.05 5.31 -9.40
CA ALA A 86 -3.75 6.30 -10.44
C ALA A 86 -2.23 6.40 -10.74
N ALA A 87 -1.39 6.26 -9.71
CA ALA A 87 0.07 6.18 -9.85
C ALA A 87 0.55 4.84 -10.44
N GLY A 88 -0.34 3.86 -10.60
CA GLY A 88 -0.08 2.60 -11.29
C GLY A 88 0.41 1.46 -10.39
N CYS A 89 0.03 1.40 -9.10
CA CYS A 89 0.34 0.26 -8.23
C CYS A 89 -0.31 -1.04 -8.73
N ASP A 90 0.30 -2.19 -8.41
CA ASP A 90 -0.18 -3.52 -8.85
C ASP A 90 -1.22 -4.14 -7.91
N GLY A 91 -1.47 -3.49 -6.76
CA GLY A 91 -2.50 -3.91 -5.84
C GLY A 91 -2.60 -2.97 -4.63
N LEU A 92 -3.63 -3.20 -3.83
CA LEU A 92 -3.90 -2.49 -2.59
C LEU A 92 -4.04 -3.49 -1.45
N MET A 93 -3.60 -3.10 -0.26
CA MET A 93 -3.82 -3.84 0.97
C MET A 93 -4.58 -2.96 1.96
N ILE A 94 -5.85 -3.28 2.19
CA ILE A 94 -6.78 -2.44 2.94
C ILE A 94 -7.32 -3.22 4.13
N GLU A 95 -7.31 -2.59 5.30
CA GLU A 95 -7.89 -3.16 6.52
C GLU A 95 -9.39 -2.89 6.57
N VAL A 96 -10.16 -3.94 6.86
CA VAL A 96 -11.62 -3.89 6.93
C VAL A 96 -12.06 -4.58 8.22
N HIS A 97 -12.95 -3.94 8.97
CA HIS A 97 -13.53 -4.50 10.19
C HIS A 97 -15.02 -4.13 10.28
N ASN A 98 -15.85 -5.09 10.72
CA ASN A 98 -17.30 -4.86 10.85
C ASN A 98 -17.63 -3.83 11.93
N ASP A 99 -16.83 -3.82 13.00
CA ASP A 99 -16.98 -2.91 14.14
C ASP A 99 -15.63 -2.31 14.55
N PRO A 100 -15.11 -1.30 13.82
CA PRO A 100 -13.78 -0.75 14.06
C PRO A 100 -13.59 -0.16 15.48
N GLU A 101 -14.68 0.23 16.16
CA GLU A 101 -14.63 0.84 17.49
C GLU A 101 -14.23 -0.17 18.59
N HIS A 102 -14.57 -1.45 18.38
CA HIS A 102 -14.25 -2.55 19.31
C HIS A 102 -13.13 -3.47 18.77
N ALA A 103 -12.43 -3.07 17.72
CA ALA A 103 -11.33 -3.85 17.16
C ALA A 103 -10.17 -3.97 18.17
N LEU A 104 -9.63 -5.17 18.33
CA LEU A 104 -8.51 -5.45 19.25
C LEU A 104 -7.20 -4.76 18.81
N CYS A 105 -7.08 -4.46 17.52
CA CYS A 105 -5.94 -3.76 16.92
C CYS A 105 -6.45 -2.97 15.70
N ASP A 106 -5.80 -1.85 15.39
CA ASP A 106 -5.94 -1.15 14.11
C ASP A 106 -7.37 -0.67 13.71
N GLY A 107 -8.26 -0.57 14.70
CA GLY A 107 -9.60 0.02 14.55
C GLY A 107 -9.61 1.41 13.91
N PRO A 108 -8.76 2.38 14.32
CA PRO A 108 -8.78 3.74 13.78
C PRO A 108 -8.54 3.86 12.26
N GLN A 109 -7.88 2.87 11.65
CA GLN A 109 -7.60 2.85 10.20
C GLN A 109 -8.45 1.87 9.40
N SER A 110 -9.23 1.02 10.07
CA SER A 110 -10.06 0.00 9.42
C SER A 110 -11.29 0.63 8.77
N LEU A 111 -11.57 0.25 7.52
CA LEU A 111 -12.83 0.59 6.87
C LEU A 111 -13.97 -0.33 7.32
N LYS A 112 -15.20 0.17 7.29
CA LYS A 112 -16.40 -0.68 7.36
C LYS A 112 -16.64 -1.35 5.99
N PRO A 113 -17.25 -2.55 5.95
CA PRO A 113 -17.48 -3.29 4.72
C PRO A 113 -18.16 -2.47 3.61
N GLU A 114 -19.14 -1.64 3.94
CA GLU A 114 -19.89 -0.83 2.98
C GLU A 114 -18.99 0.22 2.31
N LYS A 115 -18.12 0.87 3.11
CA LYS A 115 -17.12 1.81 2.59
C LYS A 115 -16.08 1.11 1.71
N TYR A 116 -15.68 -0.09 2.09
CA TYR A 116 -14.76 -0.89 1.28
C TYR A 116 -15.38 -1.27 -0.07
N THR A 117 -16.64 -1.71 -0.09
CA THR A 117 -17.36 -2.02 -1.33
C THR A 117 -17.45 -0.80 -2.25
N GLU A 118 -17.73 0.38 -1.70
CA GLU A 118 -17.80 1.61 -2.50
C GLU A 118 -16.42 2.02 -3.04
N LEU A 119 -15.38 1.90 -2.22
CA LEU A 119 -14.00 2.15 -2.63
C LEU A 119 -13.58 1.26 -3.80
N LEU A 120 -13.93 -0.04 -3.78
CA LEU A 120 -13.57 -0.97 -4.86
C LEU A 120 -14.16 -0.56 -6.22
N LYS A 121 -15.39 -0.04 -6.25
CA LYS A 121 -16.01 0.44 -7.49
C LYS A 121 -15.20 1.61 -8.07
N GLN A 122 -14.91 2.60 -7.24
CA GLN A 122 -14.23 3.82 -7.64
C GLN A 122 -12.78 3.54 -8.06
N VAL A 123 -12.09 2.66 -7.34
CA VAL A 123 -10.76 2.20 -7.70
C VAL A 123 -10.78 1.40 -9.01
N GLY A 124 -11.83 0.63 -9.29
CA GLY A 124 -12.04 -0.06 -10.57
C GLY A 124 -12.13 0.90 -11.76
N GLU A 125 -12.87 1.99 -11.62
CA GLU A 125 -12.95 3.03 -12.64
C GLU A 125 -11.59 3.69 -12.90
N ILE A 126 -10.85 4.04 -11.84
CA ILE A 126 -9.52 4.63 -11.97
C ILE A 126 -8.54 3.66 -12.62
N ALA A 127 -8.56 2.39 -12.21
CA ALA A 127 -7.71 1.35 -12.80
C ALA A 127 -7.92 1.27 -14.31
N HIS A 128 -9.18 1.25 -14.76
CA HIS A 128 -9.51 1.23 -16.18
C HIS A 128 -8.92 2.44 -16.94
N ILE A 129 -9.03 3.65 -16.37
CA ILE A 129 -8.47 4.88 -16.97
C ILE A 129 -6.96 4.80 -17.15
N VAL A 130 -6.25 4.19 -16.20
CA VAL A 130 -4.78 4.04 -16.27
C VAL A 130 -4.32 2.76 -16.97
N GLY A 131 -5.21 2.09 -17.71
CA GLY A 131 -4.89 0.90 -18.49
C GLY A 131 -4.61 -0.34 -17.63
N LYS A 132 -5.21 -0.41 -16.44
CA LYS A 132 -5.14 -1.55 -15.52
C LYS A 132 -6.49 -2.23 -15.35
N GLU A 133 -6.46 -3.50 -15.00
CA GLU A 133 -7.65 -4.29 -14.67
C GLU A 133 -7.62 -4.68 -13.19
N ILE A 134 -8.77 -4.55 -12.53
CA ILE A 134 -8.98 -5.14 -11.21
C ILE A 134 -9.60 -6.52 -11.42
N LYS A 135 -8.97 -7.53 -10.85
CA LYS A 135 -9.43 -8.93 -10.87
C LYS A 135 -9.98 -9.33 -9.52
#